data_AF-A0A932FXD7-F1
#
_entry.id   AF-A0A932FXD7-F1
#
_cell.length_a   1.000
_cell.length_b   1.000
_cell.length_c   1.000
_cell.angle_alpha   90.00
_cell.angle_beta   90.00
_cell.angle_gamma   90.00
#
_symmetry.space_group_name_H-M   'P 1'
#
loop_
_entity.id
_entity.type
_entity.pdbx_description
1 polymer ?
#
loop_
_entity_poly.entity_id
_entity_poly.type
_entity_poly.pdbx_seq_one_letter_code
_entity_poly.pdbx_strand_id
1 'polypeptide(L)'
;MKILEVYNGQNTLRENQLSVEVGRRLGLVTCGGSDAHTPIEVGRCVTAFHHPIRHERELIQEIAGGRSKAWGPGWQLRLEGLPDLYGVGGPP
;
A
#
# COMPACT_ATOMS: atom_id res chain seq x y z
N MET A 1 -2.01 -11.88 13.38
CA MET A 1 -1.95 -11.31 12.02
C MET A 1 -0.80 -10.33 11.94
N LYS A 2 -0.03 -10.32 10.86
CA LYS A 2 1.08 -9.39 10.65
C LYS A 2 0.83 -8.60 9.37
N ILE A 3 1.10 -7.29 9.42
CA ILE A 3 0.94 -6.35 8.31
C ILE A 3 2.29 -5.64 8.15
N LEU A 4 2.67 -5.33 6.92
CA LEU A 4 3.85 -4.53 6.62
C LEU A 4 3.45 -3.24 5.92
N GLU A 5 3.94 -2.10 6.41
CA GLU A 5 3.87 -0.84 5.67
C GLU A 5 4.93 -0.85 4.57
N VAL A 6 4.48 -0.91 3.32
CA VAL A 6 5.37 -0.99 2.15
C VAL A 6 5.52 0.34 1.42
N TYR A 7 4.63 1.30 1.71
CA TYR A 7 4.73 2.68 1.24
C TYR A 7 4.57 3.63 2.42
N ASN A 8 5.65 4.31 2.80
CA ASN A 8 5.62 5.43 3.74
C ASN A 8 5.98 6.72 2.98
N GLY A 9 5.24 7.81 3.22
CA GLY A 9 5.41 9.08 2.51
C GLY A 9 6.73 9.81 2.81
N GLN A 10 7.37 9.50 3.94
CA GLN A 10 8.66 10.05 4.35
C GLN A 10 9.84 9.18 3.90
N ASN A 11 9.58 7.97 3.40
CA ASN A 11 10.61 7.09 2.86
C ASN A 11 11.01 7.47 1.43
N THR A 12 12.25 7.14 1.07
CA THR A 12 12.72 7.19 -0.30
C THR A 12 12.04 6.14 -1.19
N LEU A 13 12.09 6.34 -2.51
CA LEU A 13 11.58 5.37 -3.48
C LEU A 13 12.22 3.98 -3.30
N ARG A 14 13.52 3.92 -3.03
CA ARG A 14 14.27 2.68 -2.89
C ARG A 14 13.87 1.90 -1.63
N GLU A 15 13.66 2.59 -0.52
CA GLU A 15 13.19 1.98 0.73
C GLU A 15 11.79 1.38 0.56
N ASN A 16 10.87 2.13 -0.07
CA ASN A 16 9.53 1.63 -0.36
C ASN A 16 9.58 0.43 -1.32
N GLN A 17 10.40 0.45 -2.37
CA GLN A 17 10.59 -0.70 -3.27
C GLN A 17 11.09 -1.96 -2.55
N LEU A 18 12.06 -1.80 -1.65
CA LEU A 18 12.56 -2.90 -0.83
C LEU A 18 11.45 -3.48 0.05
N SER A 19 10.68 -2.63 0.73
CA SER A 19 9.58 -3.06 1.58
C SER A 19 8.48 -3.78 0.79
N VAL A 20 8.16 -3.33 -0.42
CA VAL A 20 7.25 -4.04 -1.34
C VAL A 20 7.78 -5.44 -1.66
N GLU A 21 9.06 -5.56 -2.01
CA GLU A 21 9.66 -6.86 -2.30
C GLU A 21 9.64 -7.80 -1.08
N VAL A 22 9.96 -7.27 0.10
CA VAL A 22 9.91 -8.02 1.37
C VAL A 22 8.49 -8.48 1.68
N GLY A 23 7.50 -7.59 1.59
CA GLY A 23 6.10 -7.91 1.82
C GLY A 23 5.60 -9.02 0.91
N ARG A 24 5.98 -8.97 -0.37
CA ARG A 24 5.68 -10.01 -1.36
C ARG A 24 6.33 -11.34 -1.02
N ARG A 25 7.64 -11.36 -0.72
CA ARG A 25 8.38 -12.60 -0.40
C ARG A 25 7.87 -13.27 0.88
N LEU A 26 7.40 -12.49 1.84
CA LEU A 26 6.85 -12.98 3.10
C LEU A 26 5.34 -13.29 3.04
N GLY A 27 4.66 -12.96 1.94
CA GLY A 27 3.22 -13.17 1.78
C GLY A 27 2.39 -12.38 2.81
N LEU A 28 2.85 -11.20 3.22
CA LEU A 28 2.19 -10.38 4.22
C LEU A 28 1.13 -9.47 3.60
N VAL A 29 0.11 -9.14 4.38
CA VAL A 29 -0.80 -8.04 4.05
C VAL A 29 0.00 -6.75 4.04
N THR A 30 -0.16 -5.95 2.99
CA THR A 30 0.57 -4.69 2.81
C THR A 30 -0.32 -3.48 3.07
N CYS A 31 0.21 -2.47 3.74
CA CYS A 31 -0.41 -1.16 3.89
C CYS A 31 0.54 -0.04 3.43
N GLY A 32 -0.01 1.16 3.30
CA GLY A 32 0.74 2.38 3.04
C GLY A 32 0.11 3.58 3.75
N GLY A 33 0.94 4.51 4.17
CA GLY A 33 0.58 5.69 4.94
C GLY A 33 1.44 6.89 4.58
N SER A 34 0.84 8.07 4.52
CA SER A 34 1.57 9.28 4.13
C SER A 34 2.58 9.74 5.17
N ASP A 35 2.40 9.35 6.44
CA ASP A 35 3.20 9.82 7.58
C ASP A 35 3.41 11.35 7.52
N ALA A 36 2.26 12.03 7.38
CA ALA A 36 2.21 13.44 7.06
C ALA A 36 2.46 14.28 8.31
N HIS A 37 3.41 15.21 8.22
CA HIS A 37 3.72 16.21 9.24
C HIS A 37 3.14 17.58 8.87
N THR A 38 2.64 17.72 7.64
CA THR A 38 1.98 18.90 7.08
C THR A 38 0.76 18.52 6.24
N PRO A 39 -0.24 19.41 6.06
CA PRO A 39 -1.44 19.09 5.27
C PRO A 39 -1.17 18.69 3.81
N ILE A 40 -0.11 19.24 3.20
CA ILE A 40 0.23 18.96 1.79
C ILE A 40 0.78 17.53 1.59
N GLU A 41 1.26 16.89 2.66
CA GLU A 41 1.80 15.53 2.59
C GLU A 41 0.71 14.45 2.68
N VAL A 42 -0.50 14.83 3.11
CA VAL A 42 -1.63 13.89 3.25
C VAL A 42 -1.95 13.24 1.91
N GLY A 43 -2.06 11.91 1.92
CA GLY A 43 -2.40 11.13 0.73
C GLY A 43 -1.23 10.83 -0.21
N ARG A 44 0.00 11.26 0.11
CA ARG A 44 1.20 10.90 -0.65
C ARG A 44 1.39 9.38 -0.79
N CYS A 45 1.03 8.64 0.26
CA CYS A 45 0.85 7.20 0.26
C CYS A 45 -0.48 6.88 0.93
N VAL A 46 -1.17 5.82 0.47
CA VAL A 46 -2.48 5.42 1.00
C VAL A 46 -2.63 3.90 1.04
N THR A 47 -3.60 3.45 1.85
CA THR A 47 -4.13 2.09 1.77
C THR A 47 -5.53 2.15 1.17
N ALA A 48 -5.72 1.51 0.01
CA ALA A 48 -7.01 1.36 -0.64
C ALA A 48 -7.70 0.09 -0.14
N PHE A 49 -8.99 0.19 0.20
CA PHE A 49 -9.82 -0.92 0.65
C PHE A 49 -10.83 -1.31 -0.42
N HIS A 50 -11.25 -2.57 -0.43
CA HIS A 50 -12.25 -3.03 -1.40
C HIS A 50 -13.63 -2.43 -1.10
N HIS A 51 -13.96 -2.25 0.19
CA HIS A 51 -15.20 -1.64 0.64
C HIS A 51 -14.94 -0.30 1.34
N PRO A 52 -15.91 0.65 1.30
CA PRO A 52 -15.84 1.87 2.09
C PRO A 52 -15.70 1.57 3.58
N ILE A 53 -14.83 2.34 4.26
CA ILE A 53 -14.61 2.26 5.69
C ILE A 53 -15.34 3.41 6.38
N ARG A 54 -16.27 3.09 7.27
CA ARG A 54 -17.04 4.04 8.07
C ARG A 54 -16.67 4.03 9.54
N HIS A 55 -16.09 2.92 10.00
CA HIS A 55 -15.64 2.76 11.38
C HIS A 55 -14.55 1.69 11.51
N GLU A 56 -13.84 1.71 12.63
CA GLU A 56 -12.67 0.86 12.90
C GLU A 56 -12.90 -0.64 12.68
N ARG A 57 -14.09 -1.16 12.99
CA ARG A 57 -14.39 -2.58 12.77
C ARG A 57 -14.30 -3.00 11.30
N GLU A 58 -14.76 -2.14 10.39
CA GLU A 58 -14.69 -2.39 8.94
C GLU A 58 -13.23 -2.33 8.47
N LEU A 59 -12.46 -1.38 9.00
CA LEU A 59 -11.02 -1.26 8.73
C LEU A 59 -10.30 -2.57 9.07
N ILE A 60 -10.51 -3.07 10.30
CA ILE A 60 -9.90 -4.32 10.77
C ILE A 60 -10.33 -5.49 9.88
N GLN A 61 -11.61 -5.57 9.51
CA GLN A 61 -12.13 -6.65 8.67
C GLN A 61 -11.52 -6.67 7.26
N GLU A 62 -11.34 -5.50 6.64
CA GLU A 62 -10.73 -5.39 5.31
C GLU A 62 -9.24 -5.77 5.36
N ILE A 63 -8.49 -5.25 6.34
CA ILE A 63 -7.08 -5.58 6.51
C ILE A 63 -6.90 -7.07 6.84
N ALA A 64 -7.68 -7.60 7.80
CA ALA A 64 -7.58 -9.00 8.21
C ALA A 64 -8.02 -9.99 7.15
N GLY A 65 -8.90 -9.56 6.25
CA GLY A 65 -9.30 -10.32 5.08
C GLY A 65 -8.34 -10.23 3.90
N GLY A 66 -7.23 -9.48 4.01
CA GLY A 66 -6.32 -9.23 2.88
C GLY A 66 -6.98 -8.41 1.75
N ARG A 67 -8.04 -7.66 2.04
CA ARG A 67 -8.81 -6.85 1.08
C ARG A 67 -8.33 -5.39 1.08
N SER A 68 -7.02 -5.21 1.21
CA SER A 68 -6.36 -3.90 1.20
C SER A 68 -5.16 -3.90 0.26
N LYS A 69 -4.90 -2.76 -0.38
CA LYS A 69 -3.75 -2.56 -1.27
C LYS A 69 -3.03 -1.28 -0.89
N ALA A 70 -1.70 -1.31 -0.85
CA ALA A 70 -0.88 -0.15 -0.54
C ALA A 70 -0.49 0.61 -1.82
N TRP A 71 -0.48 1.94 -1.75
CA TRP A 71 -0.18 2.85 -2.87
C TRP A 71 0.79 3.93 -2.40
N GLY A 72 1.72 4.34 -3.27
CA GLY A 72 2.69 5.40 -2.97
C GLY A 72 3.51 5.82 -4.19
N PRO A 73 4.45 6.77 -4.02
CA PRO A 73 5.28 7.28 -5.11
C PRO A 73 6.02 6.17 -5.84
N GLY A 74 6.12 6.29 -7.17
CA GLY A 74 6.76 5.28 -8.00
C GLY A 74 5.89 4.06 -8.32
N TRP A 75 4.60 4.04 -7.96
CA TRP A 75 3.67 2.99 -8.37
C TRP A 75 3.57 2.84 -9.91
N GLN A 76 3.77 3.93 -10.66
CA GLN A 76 3.82 3.98 -12.12
C GLN A 76 5.10 3.39 -12.71
N LEU A 77 6.15 3.17 -11.91
CA LEU A 77 7.41 2.57 -12.36
C LEU A 77 7.25 1.06 -12.58
N ARG A 78 6.06 0.63 -13.02
CA ARG A 78 5.79 -0.72 -13.47
C ARG A 78 6.72 -1.03 -14.65
N LEU A 79 7.74 -1.82 -14.34
CA LEU A 79 8.01 -3.09 -14.99
C LEU A 79 8.14 -3.02 -16.52
N GLU A 80 9.35 -2.79 -17.03
CA GLU A 80 9.73 -3.42 -18.30
C GLU A 80 9.59 -4.95 -18.13
N GLY A 81 8.51 -5.52 -18.68
CA GLY A 81 8.43 -6.94 -19.00
C GLY A 81 7.82 -7.91 -17.98
N LEU A 82 7.20 -7.46 -16.88
CA LEU A 82 6.49 -8.38 -15.97
C LEU A 82 4.96 -8.20 -16.06
N PRO A 83 4.18 -9.28 -16.22
CA PRO A 83 2.73 -9.19 -16.36
C PRO A 83 2.08 -8.56 -15.12
N ASP A 84 0.82 -8.14 -15.26
CA ASP A 84 -0.05 -7.67 -14.18
C ASP A 84 -0.36 -8.79 -13.18
N LEU A 85 0.67 -9.26 -12.48
CA LEU A 85 0.62 -10.40 -11.57
C LEU A 85 -0.03 -10.04 -10.23
N TYR A 86 -0.47 -8.79 -10.07
CA TYR A 86 -1.00 -8.26 -8.82
C TYR A 86 -2.50 -7.89 -8.89
N GLY A 87 -3.14 -7.96 -10.07
CA GLY A 87 -4.56 -7.63 -10.22
C GLY A 87 -4.90 -6.24 -9.69
N VAL A 88 -3.94 -5.31 -9.80
CA VAL A 88 -4.08 -3.92 -9.39
C VAL A 88 -4.22 -3.11 -10.66
N GLY A 89 -5.48 -2.90 -11.08
CA GLY A 89 -5.75 -1.70 -11.87
C GLY A 89 -5.12 -0.50 -11.16
N GLY A 90 -4.72 0.50 -11.94
CA GLY A 90 -4.26 1.80 -11.42
C GLY A 90 -5.23 2.37 -10.36
N PRO A 91 -4.88 3.50 -9.72
CA PRO A 91 -5.81 4.09 -8.78
C PRO A 91 -7.12 4.33 -9.55
N PRO A 92 -8.30 4.17 -8.93
CA PRO A 92 -9.54 4.53 -9.59
C PRO A 92 -9.47 5.95 -10.17
#